data_AF-A0A6G3T4K1-F1
#
_entry.id   AF-A0A6G3T4K1-F1
#
_cell.length_a   1.000
_cell.length_b   1.000
_cell.length_c   1.000
_cell.angle_alpha   90.00
_cell.angle_beta   90.00
_cell.angle_gamma   90.00
#
_symmetry.space_group_name_H-M   'P 1'
#
loop_
_entity.id
_entity.type
_entity.pdbx_description
1 polymer ?
#
loop_
_entity_poly.entity_id
_entity_poly.type
_entity_poly.pdbx_seq_one_letter_code
_entity_poly.pdbx_strand_id
1 'polypeptide(L)'
;PAATAADEAPVHLLRRRVHQAASGGRRVLAFPGSRESEAARLRRYGLGTAGELLAELHATAAERTRDPFGRLLPADTGRFARAWLGAAVYTEEVDRALCAAAWGARLPGLTSP
;
A
#
# COMPACT_ATOMS: atom_id res chain seq x y z
N PRO A 1 -9.32 -25.93 6.30
CA PRO A 1 -8.59 -25.65 5.05
C PRO A 1 -7.87 -24.29 5.10
N ALA A 2 -6.56 -24.27 4.90
CA ALA A 2 -5.79 -23.03 4.85
C ALA A 2 -6.00 -22.36 3.49
N ALA A 3 -6.60 -21.17 3.48
CA ALA A 3 -6.69 -20.33 2.28
C ALA A 3 -5.28 -20.18 1.69
N THR A 4 -5.11 -20.55 0.42
CA THR A 4 -3.83 -20.34 -0.26
C THR A 4 -3.62 -18.84 -0.46
N ALA A 5 -2.38 -18.38 -0.66
CA ALA A 5 -2.08 -16.97 -0.92
C ALA A 5 -2.75 -16.40 -2.20
N ALA A 6 -3.43 -17.24 -2.99
CA ALA A 6 -4.29 -16.87 -4.11
C ALA A 6 -5.77 -16.66 -3.72
N ASP A 7 -6.18 -17.20 -2.58
CA ASP A 7 -7.53 -17.17 -2.01
C ASP A 7 -7.69 -16.06 -0.95
N GLU A 8 -6.56 -15.49 -0.49
CA GLU A 8 -6.56 -14.30 0.36
C GLU A 8 -6.90 -13.07 -0.50
N ALA A 9 -7.99 -12.37 -0.14
CA ALA A 9 -8.43 -11.20 -0.88
C ALA A 9 -7.26 -10.20 -1.07
N PRO A 10 -7.01 -9.70 -2.29
CA PRO A 10 -5.79 -8.97 -2.63
C PRO A 10 -5.60 -7.68 -1.81
N VAL A 11 -6.67 -7.16 -1.22
CA VAL A 11 -6.68 -6.04 -0.26
C VAL A 11 -5.95 -6.33 1.06
N HIS A 12 -5.87 -7.60 1.51
CA HIS A 12 -5.15 -7.96 2.73
C HIS A 12 -3.66 -7.71 2.63
N LEU A 13 -3.07 -7.79 1.42
CA LEU A 13 -1.65 -7.49 1.21
C LEU A 13 -1.34 -6.03 1.52
N LEU A 14 -2.15 -5.11 1.00
CA LEU A 14 -1.99 -3.67 1.27
C LEU A 14 -2.21 -3.37 2.76
N ARG A 15 -3.30 -3.92 3.35
CA ARG A 15 -3.61 -3.77 4.78
C ARG A 15 -2.47 -4.25 5.67
N ARG A 16 -1.93 -5.45 5.39
CA ARG A 16 -0.79 -6.01 6.13
C ARG A 16 0.42 -5.09 6.07
N ARG A 17 0.72 -4.50 4.91
CA ARG A 17 1.89 -3.62 4.75
C ARG A 17 1.73 -2.28 5.45
N VAL A 18 0.51 -1.71 5.45
CA VAL A 18 0.16 -0.51 6.23
C VAL A 18 0.35 -0.77 7.72
N HIS A 19 -0.13 -1.90 8.25
CA HIS A 19 0.06 -2.27 9.66
C HIS A 19 1.52 -2.53 10.00
N GLN A 20 2.26 -3.23 9.15
CA GLN A 20 3.69 -3.46 9.34
C GLN A 20 4.49 -2.15 9.36
N ALA A 21 4.10 -1.15 8.56
CA ALA A 21 4.72 0.17 8.58
C ALA A 21 4.45 0.93 9.88
N ALA A 22 3.24 0.79 10.44
CA ALA A 22 2.87 1.40 11.71
C ALA A 22 3.62 0.76 12.90
N SER A 23 3.72 -0.58 12.94
CA SER A 23 4.36 -1.30 14.04
C SER A 23 5.89 -1.39 13.92
N GLY A 24 6.41 -1.53 12.70
CA GLY A 24 7.83 -1.76 12.42
C GLY A 24 8.58 -0.55 11.87
N GLY A 25 7.87 0.54 11.59
CA GLY A 25 8.43 1.75 11.02
C GLY A 25 8.96 1.59 9.59
N ARG A 26 9.53 2.67 9.08
CA ARG A 26 10.04 2.81 7.71
C ARG A 26 11.01 1.70 7.29
N ARG A 27 11.87 1.23 8.20
CA ARG A 27 12.95 0.27 7.89
C ARG A 27 12.44 -1.11 7.48
N VAL A 28 11.29 -1.53 8.01
CA VAL A 28 10.67 -2.83 7.66
C VAL A 28 10.19 -2.85 6.20
N LEU A 29 9.90 -1.69 5.63
CA LEU A 29 9.51 -1.53 4.23
C LEU A 29 10.70 -1.30 3.28
N ALA A 30 11.89 -1.00 3.82
CA ALA A 30 13.07 -0.62 3.06
C ALA A 30 13.79 -1.81 2.38
N PHE A 31 13.34 -3.04 2.60
CA PHE A 31 13.89 -4.24 1.96
C PHE A 31 13.28 -4.51 0.56
N PRO A 32 14.10 -4.90 -0.43
CA PRO A 32 13.70 -4.94 -1.85
C PRO A 32 12.88 -6.19 -2.27
N GLY A 33 12.93 -7.29 -1.53
CA GLY A 33 12.60 -8.63 -2.07
C GLY A 33 11.18 -8.91 -2.56
N SER A 34 10.18 -8.06 -2.28
CA SER A 34 8.77 -8.35 -2.64
C SER A 34 7.99 -7.23 -3.32
N ARG A 35 8.61 -6.07 -3.57
CA ARG A 35 7.90 -4.83 -3.92
C ARG A 35 7.24 -4.86 -5.30
N GLU A 36 8.01 -5.16 -6.34
CA GLU A 36 7.48 -5.20 -7.71
C GLU A 36 6.47 -6.34 -7.87
N SER A 37 6.67 -7.47 -7.18
CA SER A 37 5.78 -8.63 -7.22
C SER A 37 4.41 -8.31 -6.60
N GLU A 38 4.38 -7.63 -5.45
CA GLU A 38 3.14 -7.25 -4.76
C GLU A 38 2.37 -6.17 -5.54
N ALA A 39 3.06 -5.13 -6.03
CA ALA A 39 2.43 -4.08 -6.82
C ALA A 39 1.92 -4.59 -8.19
N ALA A 40 2.63 -5.53 -8.82
CA ALA A 40 2.17 -6.18 -10.04
C ALA A 40 0.96 -7.09 -9.78
N ARG A 41 0.93 -7.78 -8.64
CA ARG A 41 -0.20 -8.61 -8.22
C ARG A 41 -1.47 -7.77 -8.05
N LEU A 42 -1.41 -6.63 -7.34
CA LEU A 42 -2.54 -5.73 -7.16
C LEU A 42 -3.11 -5.24 -8.50
N ARG A 43 -2.24 -4.84 -9.44
CA ARG A 43 -2.64 -4.44 -10.80
C ARG A 43 -3.37 -5.53 -11.56
N ARG A 44 -2.94 -6.80 -11.44
CA ARG A 44 -3.62 -7.94 -12.08
C ARG A 44 -5.04 -8.18 -11.57
N TYR A 45 -5.34 -7.80 -10.33
CA TYR A 45 -6.68 -7.88 -9.74
C TYR A 45 -7.52 -6.61 -9.96
N GLY A 46 -7.10 -5.71 -10.86
CA GLY A 46 -7.81 -4.44 -11.12
C GLY A 46 -7.60 -3.36 -10.06
N LEU A 47 -6.74 -3.60 -9.06
CA LEU A 47 -6.41 -2.65 -8.00
C LEU A 47 -5.19 -1.80 -8.40
N GLY A 48 -5.31 -1.06 -9.50
CA GLY A 48 -4.22 -0.24 -10.05
C GLY A 48 -3.69 0.79 -9.05
N THR A 49 -4.59 1.60 -8.48
CA THR A 49 -4.27 2.63 -7.48
C THR A 49 -3.63 2.04 -6.22
N ALA A 50 -4.07 0.86 -5.78
CA ALA A 50 -3.44 0.14 -4.67
C ALA A 50 -1.96 -0.19 -4.98
N GLY A 51 -1.69 -0.61 -6.21
CA GLY A 51 -0.34 -0.92 -6.68
C GLY A 51 0.57 0.31 -6.71
N GLU A 52 0.05 1.46 -7.13
CA GLU A 52 0.77 2.74 -7.13
C GLU A 52 1.11 3.21 -5.72
N LEU A 53 0.12 3.20 -4.81
CA LEU A 53 0.31 3.57 -3.40
C LEU A 53 1.33 2.67 -2.71
N LEU A 54 1.30 1.35 -2.99
CA LEU A 54 2.26 0.40 -2.45
C LEU A 54 3.68 0.65 -2.99
N ALA A 55 3.81 0.94 -4.28
CA ALA A 55 5.10 1.27 -4.89
C ALA A 55 5.68 2.58 -4.32
N GLU A 56 4.86 3.61 -4.14
CA GLU A 56 5.27 4.88 -3.54
C GLU A 56 5.70 4.72 -2.07
N LEU A 57 4.93 3.96 -1.28
CA LEU A 57 5.26 3.65 0.11
C LEU A 57 6.61 2.92 0.20
N HIS A 58 6.89 2.01 -0.72
CA HIS A 58 8.18 1.34 -0.80
C HIS A 58 9.33 2.25 -1.25
N ALA A 59 9.09 3.11 -2.22
CA ALA A 59 10.09 4.06 -2.72
C ALA A 59 10.50 5.04 -1.60
N THR A 60 9.54 5.64 -0.91
CA THR A 60 9.77 6.54 0.22
C THR A 60 10.45 5.85 1.41
N ALA A 61 10.16 4.56 1.63
CA ALA A 61 10.85 3.76 2.63
C ALA A 61 12.32 3.45 2.27
N ALA A 62 12.60 3.24 0.98
CA ALA A 62 13.93 2.91 0.47
C ALA A 62 14.83 4.12 0.23
N GLU A 63 14.25 5.32 0.17
CA GLU A 63 14.93 6.56 -0.19
C GLU A 63 16.19 6.81 0.66
N ARG A 64 17.34 6.92 0.00
CA ARG A 64 18.64 7.19 0.61
C ARG A 64 19.39 8.18 -0.26
N THR A 65 19.11 9.46 -0.06
CA THR A 65 19.79 10.53 -0.79
C THR A 65 21.16 10.76 -0.17
N ARG A 66 22.17 10.98 -1.01
CA ARG A 66 23.53 11.34 -0.57
C ARG A 66 23.86 12.74 -1.06
N ASP A 67 24.59 13.49 -0.26
CA ASP A 67 25.19 14.75 -0.69
C ASP A 67 26.34 14.48 -1.71
N PRO A 68 26.85 15.52 -2.38
CA PRO A 68 27.99 15.38 -3.30
C PRO A 68 29.27 14.82 -2.64
N PHE A 69 29.36 14.87 -1.31
CA PHE A 69 30.46 14.30 -0.52
C PHE A 69 30.20 12.84 -0.11
N GLY A 70 29.09 12.25 -0.55
CA GLY A 70 28.71 10.87 -0.28
C GLY A 70 28.07 10.62 1.09
N ARG A 71 27.82 11.66 1.90
CA ARG A 71 27.15 11.55 3.21
C ARG A 71 25.65 11.37 3.01
N LEU A 72 25.03 10.54 3.84
CA LEU A 72 23.58 10.34 3.80
C LEU A 72 22.85 11.59 4.29
N LEU A 73 21.92 12.08 3.47
CA LEU A 73 20.99 13.12 3.85
C LEU A 73 19.91 12.54 4.78
N PRO A 74 19.35 13.36 5.68
CA PRO A 74 18.18 12.98 6.46
C PRO A 74 17.05 12.51 5.52
N ALA A 75 16.37 11.43 5.91
CA ALA A 75 15.22 10.95 5.16
C ALA A 75 14.06 11.95 5.24
N ASP A 76 13.34 12.16 4.14
CA ASP A 76 12.07 12.90 4.15
C ASP A 76 10.98 12.04 4.81
N THR A 77 10.86 12.17 6.13
CA THR A 77 9.86 11.47 6.93
C THR A 77 8.44 11.95 6.65
N GLY A 78 8.26 13.21 6.20
CA GLY A 78 6.97 13.77 5.84
C GLY A 78 6.41 13.13 4.57
N ARG A 79 7.26 12.90 3.57
CA ARG A 79 6.89 12.19 2.34
C ARG A 79 6.49 10.74 2.63
N PHE A 80 7.25 10.04 3.47
CA PHE A 80 6.89 8.68 3.90
C PHE A 80 5.55 8.66 4.67
N ALA A 81 5.33 9.60 5.58
CA ALA A 81 4.08 9.69 6.35
C ALA A 81 2.87 9.92 5.44
N ARG A 82 2.98 10.80 4.42
CA ARG A 82 1.92 11.02 3.42
C ARG A 82 1.63 9.77 2.60
N ALA A 83 2.65 9.08 2.11
CA ALA A 83 2.49 7.84 1.35
C ALA A 83 1.79 6.75 2.21
N TRP A 84 2.17 6.65 3.49
CA TRP A 84 1.54 5.73 4.43
C TRP A 84 0.07 6.08 4.71
N LEU A 85 -0.24 7.36 4.97
CA LEU A 85 -1.61 7.85 5.18
C LEU A 85 -2.49 7.60 3.96
N GLY A 86 -1.99 7.89 2.76
CA GLY A 86 -2.72 7.63 1.51
C GLY A 86 -3.05 6.16 1.32
N ALA A 87 -2.08 5.27 1.57
CA ALA A 87 -2.29 3.83 1.53
C ALA A 87 -3.31 3.35 2.59
N ALA A 88 -3.28 3.92 3.80
CA ALA A 88 -4.20 3.57 4.88
C ALA A 88 -5.65 3.96 4.56
N VAL A 89 -5.87 5.22 4.15
CA VAL A 89 -7.20 5.73 3.77
C VAL A 89 -7.77 4.95 2.58
N TYR A 90 -6.97 4.73 1.54
CA TYR A 90 -7.41 3.93 0.38
C TYR A 90 -7.85 2.52 0.79
N THR A 91 -7.09 1.87 1.68
CA THR A 91 -7.43 0.51 2.14
C THR A 91 -8.77 0.49 2.89
N GLU A 92 -9.02 1.48 3.75
CA GLU A 92 -10.29 1.59 4.48
C GLU A 92 -11.48 1.82 3.54
N GLU A 93 -11.34 2.72 2.56
CA GLU A 93 -12.42 3.01 1.61
C GLU A 93 -12.72 1.84 0.67
N VAL A 94 -11.68 1.13 0.22
CA VAL A 94 -11.87 -0.09 -0.58
C VAL A 94 -12.56 -1.18 0.24
N ASP A 95 -12.17 -1.39 1.50
CA ASP A 95 -12.81 -2.37 2.38
C ASP A 95 -14.30 -2.02 2.59
N ARG A 96 -14.60 -0.75 2.85
CA ARG A 96 -15.98 -0.24 2.96
C ARG A 96 -16.78 -0.45 1.67
N ALA A 97 -16.18 -0.19 0.51
CA ALA A 97 -16.82 -0.37 -0.79
C ALA A 97 -17.09 -1.83 -1.13
N LEU A 98 -16.12 -2.72 -0.87
CA LEU A 98 -16.29 -4.15 -1.07
C LEU A 98 -17.35 -4.73 -0.12
N CYS A 99 -17.35 -4.30 1.15
CA CYS A 99 -18.39 -4.65 2.10
C CYS A 99 -19.77 -4.21 1.60
N ALA A 100 -19.94 -2.92 1.25
CA ALA A 100 -21.21 -2.40 0.77
C ALA A 100 -21.71 -3.14 -0.48
N ALA A 101 -20.83 -3.40 -1.45
CA ALA A 101 -21.15 -4.16 -2.65
C ALA A 101 -21.60 -5.59 -2.33
N ALA A 102 -20.95 -6.29 -1.38
CA ALA A 102 -21.34 -7.63 -0.96
C ALA A 102 -22.74 -7.67 -0.34
N TRP A 103 -23.14 -6.60 0.35
CA TRP A 103 -24.48 -6.45 0.93
C TRP A 103 -25.51 -5.87 -0.04
N GLY A 104 -25.14 -5.60 -1.30
CA GLY A 104 -26.02 -4.96 -2.28
C GLY A 104 -26.34 -3.49 -1.98
N ALA A 105 -25.63 -2.88 -1.02
CA ALA A 105 -25.77 -1.48 -0.68
C ALA A 105 -24.94 -0.63 -1.67
N ARG A 106 -25.58 0.27 -2.41
CA ARG A 106 -24.86 1.27 -3.20
C ARG A 106 -24.26 2.30 -2.24
N LEU A 107 -22.93 2.43 -2.24
CA LEU A 107 -22.27 3.50 -1.49
C LEU A 107 -22.76 4.87 -2.00
N PRO A 108 -23.18 5.79 -1.12
CA PRO A 108 -23.48 7.15 -1.52
C PRO A 108 -22.20 7.84 -2.03
N GLY A 109 -22.20 8.27 -3.31
CA GLY A 109 -21.10 9.03 -3.93
C GLY A 109 -20.46 8.40 -5.17
N LEU A 110 -20.58 7.09 -5.37
CA LEU A 110 -20.19 6.46 -6.63
C LEU A 110 -21.37 6.50 -7.60
N THR A 111 -21.51 7.61 -8.33
CA THR A 111 -22.40 7.64 -9.50
C THR A 111 -21.75 6.77 -10.58
N SER A 112 -22.49 5.79 -11.10
CA SER A 112 -22.09 5.12 -12.34
C SER A 112 -21.98 6.14 -13.49
N PRO A 113 -21.11 5.88 -14.49
CA PRO A 113 -21.22 6.53 -15.80
C PRO A 113 -22.52 6.16 -16.51
#